data_AF-A0A1F2R4N4-F1
#
_entry.id   AF-A0A1F2R4N4-F1
#
_cell.length_a   1.000
_cell.length_b   1.000
_cell.length_c   1.000
_cell.angle_alpha   90.00
_cell.angle_beta   90.00
_cell.angle_gamma   90.00
#
_symmetry.space_group_name_H-M   'P 1'
#
loop_
_entity.id
_entity.type
_entity.pdbx_description
1 polymer ?
#
loop_
_entity_poly.entity_id
_entity_poly.type
_entity_poly.pdbx_seq_one_letter_code
_entity_poly.pdbx_strand_id
1 'polypeptide(L)'
;MTSNPYALYSIVLLVQALLEREVRRAMTARDLTSLPLSPEDRDCLAPSAHGIVQVFAGLQHHRLRRQATLIQTFSPELTPLPRQILDLLGISPREFTDAALSEPTHLSSDIILGKCGQ
;
A
#
# COMPACT_ATOMS: atom_id res chain seq x y z
N MET A 1 1.82 27.82 13.74
CA MET A 1 2.76 26.86 13.11
C MET A 1 2.31 26.63 11.68
N THR A 2 2.87 27.38 10.73
CA THR A 2 2.61 27.18 9.31
C THR A 2 3.34 25.91 8.87
N SER A 3 2.60 24.86 8.53
CA SER A 3 3.15 23.66 7.89
C SER A 3 3.77 24.08 6.56
N ASN A 4 5.08 23.89 6.39
CA ASN A 4 5.76 24.15 5.12
C ASN A 4 5.23 23.17 4.06
N PRO A 5 4.46 23.64 3.05
CA PRO A 5 3.81 22.75 2.08
C PRO A 5 4.82 21.97 1.22
N TYR A 6 6.07 22.44 1.12
CA TYR A 6 7.12 21.77 0.37
C TYR A 6 7.69 20.54 1.08
N ALA A 7 7.64 20.48 2.42
CA ALA A 7 8.19 19.37 3.17
C ALA A 7 7.48 18.05 2.84
N LEU A 8 6.14 18.09 2.70
CA LEU A 8 5.35 16.93 2.32
C LEU A 8 5.68 16.48 0.89
N TYR A 9 5.82 17.42 -0.05
CA TYR A 9 6.17 17.11 -1.43
C TYR A 9 7.55 16.43 -1.53
N SER A 10 8.55 16.92 -0.79
CA SER A 10 9.87 16.28 -0.75
C SER A 10 9.84 14.87 -0.18
N ILE A 11 9.02 14.63 0.86
CA ILE A 11 8.83 13.28 1.42
C ILE A 11 8.19 12.35 0.40
N VAL A 12 7.18 12.81 -0.34
CA VAL A 12 6.55 12.01 -1.40
C VAL A 12 7.57 11.64 -2.48
N LEU A 13 8.35 12.60 -2.98
CA LEU A 13 9.39 12.33 -3.97
C LEU A 13 10.46 11.38 -3.45
N LEU A 14 10.86 11.53 -2.18
CA LEU A 14 11.82 10.62 -1.54
C LEU A 14 11.29 9.19 -1.48
N VAL A 15 10.04 9.01 -1.03
CA VAL A 15 9.40 7.69 -0.95
C VAL A 15 9.27 7.07 -2.34
N GLN A 16 8.87 7.85 -3.36
CA GLN A 16 8.81 7.38 -4.74
C GLN A 16 10.18 6.92 -5.26
N ALA A 17 11.23 7.73 -5.04
CA ALA A 17 12.59 7.40 -5.47
C ALA A 17 13.14 6.16 -4.76
N LEU A 18 12.86 6.00 -3.47
CA LEU A 18 13.26 4.81 -2.71
C LEU A 18 12.51 3.56 -3.19
N LEU A 19 11.21 3.66 -3.44
CA LEU A 19 10.41 2.55 -3.95
C LEU A 19 10.93 2.08 -5.33
N GLU A 20 11.17 3.00 -6.25
CA GLU A 20 11.74 2.70 -7.56
C GLU A 20 13.12 2.06 -7.44
N ARG A 21 13.99 2.61 -6.58
CA ARG A 21 15.34 2.11 -6.35
C ARG A 21 15.33 0.68 -5.84
N GLU A 22 14.53 0.37 -4.82
CA GLU A 22 14.50 -0.99 -4.24
C GLU A 22 13.98 -2.01 -5.25
N VAL A 23 12.90 -1.70 -5.99
CA VAL A 23 12.38 -2.60 -7.03
C VAL A 23 13.42 -2.81 -8.14
N ARG A 24 14.03 -1.75 -8.68
CA ARG A 24 15.04 -1.87 -9.74
C ARG A 24 16.27 -2.64 -9.28
N ARG A 25 16.73 -2.41 -8.05
CA ARG A 25 17.86 -3.15 -7.46
C ARG A 25 17.54 -4.63 -7.31
N ALA A 26 16.34 -4.97 -6.83
CA ALA A 26 15.89 -6.36 -6.72
C ALA A 26 15.75 -7.03 -8.09
N MET A 27 15.26 -6.30 -9.10
CA MET A 27 15.21 -6.78 -10.48
C MET A 27 16.61 -7.10 -11.01
N THR A 28 17.57 -6.17 -10.87
CA THR A 28 18.97 -6.40 -11.27
C THR A 28 19.60 -7.58 -10.53
N ALA A 29 19.35 -7.72 -9.22
CA ALA A 29 19.88 -8.82 -8.42
C ALA A 29 19.33 -10.20 -8.80
N ARG A 30 18.21 -10.24 -9.54
CA ARG A 30 17.50 -11.46 -9.96
C ARG A 30 17.50 -11.66 -11.47
N ASP A 31 18.32 -10.90 -12.20
CA ASP A 31 18.40 -10.90 -13.67
C ASP A 31 17.03 -10.69 -14.37
N LEU A 32 16.13 -9.93 -13.73
CA LEU A 32 14.83 -9.58 -14.29
C LEU A 32 14.94 -8.29 -15.11
N THR A 33 14.76 -8.41 -16.43
CA THR A 33 14.90 -7.28 -17.36
C THR A 33 13.66 -6.42 -17.44
N SER A 34 12.47 -6.97 -17.16
CA SER A 34 11.21 -6.26 -17.32
C SER A 34 10.13 -6.69 -16.34
N LEU A 35 9.15 -5.82 -16.15
CA LEU A 35 7.88 -6.12 -15.50
C LEU A 35 6.72 -5.69 -16.41
N PRO A 36 5.60 -6.44 -16.44
CA PRO A 36 4.41 -6.10 -17.23
C PRO A 36 3.58 -5.02 -16.52
N LEU A 37 4.15 -3.82 -16.41
CA LEU A 37 3.53 -2.67 -15.71
C LEU A 37 2.85 -1.67 -16.66
N SER A 38 3.13 -1.77 -17.96
CA SER A 38 2.53 -0.87 -18.93
C SER A 38 1.06 -1.26 -19.17
N PRO A 39 0.13 -0.30 -19.28
CA PRO A 39 -1.25 -0.58 -19.66
C PRO A 39 -1.37 -1.21 -21.06
N GLU A 40 -0.28 -1.21 -21.84
CA GLU A 40 -0.19 -1.81 -23.17
C GLU A 40 0.56 -3.16 -23.17
N ASP A 41 0.71 -3.83 -22.02
CA ASP A 41 1.44 -5.10 -21.84
C ASP A 41 2.90 -5.07 -22.33
N ARG A 42 3.49 -3.87 -22.47
CA ARG A 42 4.90 -3.72 -22.83
C ARG A 42 5.80 -3.96 -21.62
N ASP A 43 6.89 -4.68 -21.87
CA ASP A 43 8.00 -4.86 -20.96
C ASP A 43 8.57 -3.51 -20.49
N CYS A 44 8.39 -3.20 -19.20
CA CYS A 44 8.93 -1.99 -18.59
C CYS A 44 10.33 -2.27 -18.03
N LEU A 45 11.36 -1.66 -18.64
CA LEU A 45 12.76 -1.78 -18.21
C LEU A 45 13.07 -0.99 -16.92
N ALA A 46 12.25 0.02 -16.61
CA ALA A 46 12.47 0.93 -15.49
C ALA A 46 11.12 1.25 -14.81
N PRO A 47 10.66 0.42 -13.86
CA PRO A 47 9.39 0.66 -13.17
C PRO A 47 9.40 2.00 -12.44
N SER A 48 8.30 2.75 -12.54
CA SER A 48 8.06 3.98 -11.78
C SER A 48 7.22 3.71 -10.54
N ALA A 49 7.31 4.57 -9.52
CA ALA A 49 6.54 4.44 -8.29
C ALA A 49 5.02 4.40 -8.58
N HIS A 50 4.56 5.22 -9.54
CA HIS A 50 3.17 5.18 -9.99
C HIS A 50 2.78 3.82 -10.56
N GLY A 51 3.58 3.26 -11.48
CA GLY A 51 3.30 1.95 -12.08
C GLY A 51 3.29 0.83 -11.03
N ILE A 52 4.24 0.86 -10.09
CA ILE A 52 4.32 -0.09 -8.98
C ILE A 52 3.05 -0.03 -8.12
N VAL A 53 2.62 1.17 -7.70
CA VAL A 53 1.41 1.33 -6.86
C VAL A 53 0.13 0.97 -7.63
N GLN A 54 0.07 1.30 -8.92
CA GLN A 54 -1.10 1.06 -9.76
C GLN A 54 -1.46 -0.44 -9.86
N VAL A 55 -0.48 -1.33 -9.77
CA VAL A 55 -0.71 -2.79 -9.75
C VAL A 55 -1.62 -3.22 -8.60
N PHE A 56 -1.62 -2.48 -7.49
CA PHE A 56 -2.43 -2.79 -6.32
C PHE A 56 -3.80 -2.07 -6.33
N ALA A 57 -4.08 -1.21 -7.33
CA ALA A 57 -5.28 -0.36 -7.34
C ALA A 57 -6.60 -1.15 -7.34
N GLY A 58 -6.60 -2.38 -7.86
CA GLY A 58 -7.77 -3.26 -7.88
C GLY A 58 -7.97 -4.09 -6.61
N LEU A 59 -7.03 -4.08 -5.66
CA LEU A 59 -7.14 -4.89 -4.45
C LEU A 59 -8.09 -4.24 -3.45
N GLN A 60 -8.94 -5.06 -2.85
CA GLN A 60 -9.97 -4.61 -1.91
C GLN A 60 -9.99 -5.50 -0.68
N HIS A 61 -9.99 -4.88 0.50
CA HIS A 61 -10.24 -5.55 1.76
C HIS A 61 -11.69 -5.32 2.17
N HIS A 62 -12.49 -6.37 2.21
CA HIS A 62 -13.88 -6.25 2.65
C HIS A 62 -14.00 -6.65 4.12
N ARG A 63 -14.70 -5.82 4.90
CA ARG A 63 -14.99 -6.09 6.31
C ARG A 63 -16.49 -6.11 6.53
N LEU A 64 -17.00 -7.25 6.96
CA LEU A 64 -18.40 -7.41 7.34
C LEU A 64 -18.55 -7.10 8.82
N ARG A 65 -19.33 -6.07 9.14
CA ARG A 65 -19.67 -5.70 10.53
C ARG A 65 -21.16 -5.89 10.76
N ARG A 66 -21.53 -6.31 11.97
CA ARG A 66 -22.89 -6.23 12.50
C ARG A 66 -22.83 -5.28 13.69
N GLN A 67 -23.48 -4.13 13.57
CA GLN A 67 -23.29 -3.00 14.49
C GLN A 67 -21.79 -2.62 14.58
N ALA A 68 -21.24 -2.48 15.79
CA ALA A 68 -19.82 -2.19 15.99
C ALA A 68 -18.92 -3.44 15.87
N THR A 69 -19.50 -4.64 15.90
CA THR A 69 -18.76 -5.91 15.94
C THR A 69 -18.32 -6.31 14.54
N LEU A 70 -17.01 -6.50 14.36
CA LEU A 70 -16.44 -7.11 13.16
C LEU A 70 -16.81 -8.60 13.16
N ILE A 71 -17.54 -9.04 12.14
CA ILE A 71 -18.04 -10.41 12.00
C ILE A 71 -17.09 -11.23 11.13
N GLN A 72 -16.57 -10.62 10.07
CA GLN A 72 -15.68 -11.30 9.14
C GLN A 72 -14.84 -10.28 8.38
N THR A 73 -13.60 -10.66 8.06
CA THR A 73 -12.78 -9.95 7.08
C THR A 73 -12.50 -10.88 5.90
N PHE A 74 -12.64 -10.34 4.70
CA PHE A 74 -12.25 -10.97 3.45
C PHE A 74 -10.94 -10.35 2.99
N SER A 75 -9.88 -11.15 2.98
CA SER A 75 -8.58 -10.74 2.47
C SER A 75 -8.61 -10.69 0.94
N PRO A 76 -7.93 -9.71 0.31
CA PRO A 76 -7.84 -9.64 -1.13
C PRO A 76 -7.06 -10.82 -1.69
N GLU A 77 -7.47 -11.28 -2.86
CA GLU A 77 -6.70 -12.24 -3.64
C GLU A 77 -5.62 -11.52 -4.43
N LEU A 78 -4.35 -11.83 -4.14
CA LEU A 78 -3.23 -11.28 -4.88
C LEU A 78 -3.04 -12.05 -6.19
N THR A 79 -3.16 -11.35 -7.33
CA THR A 79 -2.80 -11.89 -8.65
C THR A 79 -1.28 -12.05 -8.77
N PRO A 80 -0.75 -12.75 -9.80
CA PRO A 80 0.68 -13.03 -9.92
C PRO A 80 1.58 -11.78 -9.91
N LEU A 81 1.14 -10.69 -10.55
CA LEU A 81 1.90 -9.46 -10.68
C LEU A 81 2.08 -8.71 -9.32
N PRO A 82 1.03 -8.42 -8.53
CA PRO A 82 1.18 -7.93 -7.16
C PRO A 82 2.09 -8.80 -6.30
N ARG A 83 1.99 -10.13 -6.39
CA ARG A 83 2.87 -11.05 -5.64
C ARG A 83 4.33 -10.89 -6.03
N GLN A 84 4.62 -10.80 -7.33
CA GLN A 84 5.97 -10.58 -7.83
C GLN A 84 6.56 -9.26 -7.34
N ILE A 85 5.76 -8.18 -7.31
CA ILE A 85 6.21 -6.89 -6.78
C ILE A 85 6.46 -6.96 -5.27
N LEU A 86 5.59 -7.61 -4.49
CA LEU A 86 5.80 -7.79 -3.05
C LEU A 86 7.08 -8.58 -2.77
N ASP A 87 7.35 -9.62 -3.56
CA ASP A 87 8.57 -10.41 -3.46
C ASP A 87 9.83 -9.58 -3.80
N LEU A 88 9.78 -8.73 -4.84
CA LEU A 88 10.87 -7.78 -5.14
C LEU A 88 11.11 -6.78 -4.00
N LEU A 89 10.04 -6.37 -3.30
CA LEU A 89 10.12 -5.49 -2.13
C LEU A 89 10.50 -6.22 -0.83
N GLY A 90 10.60 -7.56 -0.85
CA GLY A 90 10.84 -8.36 0.35
C GLY A 90 9.70 -8.34 1.36
N ILE A 91 8.47 -8.06 0.91
CA ILE A 91 7.27 -8.01 1.74
C ILE A 91 6.53 -9.34 1.60
N SER A 92 6.16 -9.99 2.71
CA SER A 92 5.40 -11.22 2.59
C SER A 92 3.96 -10.93 2.12
N PRO A 93 3.39 -11.75 1.22
CA PRO A 93 1.99 -11.61 0.82
C PRO A 93 1.01 -11.67 2.00
N ARG A 94 1.37 -12.42 3.05
CA ARG A 94 0.56 -12.55 4.26
C ARG A 94 0.54 -11.26 5.06
N GLU A 95 1.70 -10.65 5.31
CA GLU A 95 1.77 -9.35 6.01
C GLU A 95 1.00 -8.28 5.23
N PHE A 96 1.11 -8.27 3.90
CA PHE A 96 0.38 -7.31 3.08
C PHE A 96 -1.15 -7.48 3.13
N THR A 97 -1.64 -8.72 3.19
CA THR A 97 -3.09 -9.04 3.17
C THR A 97 -3.71 -9.17 4.55
N ASP A 98 -2.94 -8.95 5.62
CA ASP A 98 -3.44 -9.08 6.98
C ASP A 98 -4.42 -7.95 7.32
N ALA A 99 -5.61 -8.36 7.73
CA ALA A 99 -6.65 -7.46 8.21
C ALA A 99 -6.23 -6.71 9.49
N ALA A 100 -5.39 -7.32 10.33
CA ALA A 100 -4.98 -6.77 11.61
C ALA A 100 -4.02 -5.57 11.46
N LEU A 101 -3.15 -5.59 10.44
CA LEU A 101 -2.21 -4.49 10.16
C LEU A 101 -2.88 -3.28 9.49
N SER A 102 -4.07 -3.47 8.92
CA SER A 102 -4.87 -2.41 8.30
C SER A 102 -5.92 -1.82 9.27
N GLU A 103 -5.90 -2.18 10.55
CA GLU A 103 -6.68 -1.45 11.54
C GLU A 103 -6.09 -0.04 11.68
N PRO A 104 -6.86 1.05 11.49
CA PRO A 104 -6.47 2.28 12.14
C PRO A 104 -6.50 1.97 13.63
N THR A 105 -5.33 1.95 14.28
CA THR A 105 -5.21 2.08 15.73
C THR A 105 -6.22 3.13 16.10
N HIS A 106 -7.26 2.71 16.83
CA HIS A 106 -8.34 3.56 17.27
C HIS A 106 -7.67 4.79 17.89
N LEU A 107 -7.67 5.91 17.16
CA LEU A 107 -7.42 7.22 17.75
C LEU A 107 -8.62 7.35 18.67
N SER A 108 -8.41 6.90 19.91
CA SER A 108 -9.41 6.86 20.94
C SER A 108 -10.07 8.21 20.93
N SER A 109 -11.33 8.23 20.53
CA SER A 109 -12.25 9.32 20.78
C SER A 109 -12.49 9.40 22.29
N ASP A 110 -11.43 9.67 23.03
CA ASP A 110 -11.40 10.18 24.39
C ASP A 110 -11.06 11.67 24.34
N ILE A 111 -11.66 12.41 23.40
CA ILE A 111 -12.03 13.79 23.68
C ILE A 111 -13.41 13.71 24.29
N ILE A 112 -13.42 13.70 25.61
CA ILE A 112 -14.55 14.04 26.47
C ILE A 112 -15.13 15.37 25.94
N LEU A 113 -16.20 15.30 25.15
CA LEU A 113 -17.17 16.39 25.05
C LEU A 113 -18.37 15.93 25.86
N GLY A 114 -18.48 16.55 27.03
CA GLY A 114 -19.41 16.21 28.07
C GLY A 114 -20.83 16.05 27.57
N LYS A 115 -21.48 15.03 28.11
CA LYS A 115 -22.91 15.05 28.38
C LYS A 115 -23.25 16.39 29.07
N CYS A 116 -24.03 17.23 28.42
CA CYS A 116 -25.10 17.96 29.10
C CYS A 116 -26.15 18.36 28.06
N GLY A 117 -27.06 17.42 27.78
CA GLY A 117 -28.43 17.76 27.43
C GLY A 117 -29.26 17.56 28.67
N GLN A 118 -29.54 18.67 29.38
CA GLN A 118 -30.82 19.07 29.95
C GLN A 118 -30.74 20.57 30.23
#